data_AF-A0A7W9KDB1-F1
#
_entry.id   AF-A0A7W9KDB1-F1
#
_cell.length_a   1.000
_cell.length_b   1.000
_cell.length_c   1.000
_cell.angle_alpha   90.00
_cell.angle_beta   90.00
_cell.angle_gamma   90.00
#
_symmetry.space_group_name_H-M   'P 1'
#
loop_
_entity.id
_entity.type
_entity.pdbx_description
1 polymer ?
#
loop_
_entity_poly.entity_id
_entity_poly.type
_entity_poly.pdbx_seq_one_letter_code
_entity_poly.pdbx_strand_id
1 'polypeptide(L)'
;MTRNETSGQLRPSTRPVGAEPVDHVATQVDRLCWTGILLGLAFTMTNVQQFAANGAPLWSLSWWSAWLLDPMVSLVLLAILRAEQVTARYRVRTGGWVRAAKWFTLAATYVMNTWQAFTAGSPALVVLHSVPPLVVFVAAEAVTDLREKLGQAVTAAFMNTAGFMNTASKPASDSDEPAPPTRRTSFTDYLAMARGARTPEVVVTPAWVRQVTGCSRGLSSRLAAALRADDSVTDFVTGTEVGS
;
A
#
# COMPACT_ATOMS: atom_id res chain seq x y z
N MET A 1 34.52 -41.01 18.63
CA MET A 1 33.09 -41.13 19.02
C MET A 1 32.99 -40.62 20.44
N THR A 2 32.23 -39.60 20.83
CA THR A 2 31.14 -38.85 20.20
C THR A 2 31.01 -37.50 20.92
N ARG A 3 30.82 -36.46 20.12
CA ARG A 3 30.43 -35.09 20.45
C ARG A 3 28.98 -35.06 20.95
N ASN A 4 28.65 -34.18 21.90
CA ASN A 4 27.31 -33.64 22.20
C ASN A 4 27.56 -32.51 23.22
N GLU A 5 27.76 -31.23 22.87
CA GLU A 5 26.82 -30.31 22.21
C GLU A 5 25.41 -30.37 22.79
N THR A 6 25.21 -29.66 23.90
CA THR A 6 23.90 -29.15 24.32
C THR A 6 24.10 -27.74 24.86
N SER A 7 24.49 -26.85 23.97
CA SER A 7 24.33 -25.41 24.19
C SER A 7 22.85 -25.12 24.33
N GLY A 8 22.40 -24.89 25.56
CA GLY A 8 21.07 -24.37 25.83
C GLY A 8 20.85 -23.09 25.03
N GLN A 9 19.88 -23.14 24.12
CA GLN A 9 19.37 -21.98 23.39
C GLN A 9 19.10 -20.82 24.36
N LEU A 10 19.97 -19.79 24.35
CA LEU A 10 19.50 -18.45 24.62
C LEU A 10 18.64 -18.04 23.43
N ARG A 11 17.32 -18.10 23.59
CA ARG A 11 16.41 -17.31 22.74
C ARG A 11 16.56 -15.85 23.18
N PRO A 12 17.07 -14.93 22.34
CA PRO A 12 16.87 -13.51 22.60
C PRO A 12 15.41 -13.21 22.26
N SER A 13 14.52 -13.31 23.24
CA SER A 13 13.19 -12.69 23.15
C SER A 13 13.31 -11.22 23.50
N THR A 14 14.05 -10.46 22.68
CA THR A 14 13.99 -9.01 22.69
C THR A 14 13.11 -8.58 21.51
N ARG A 15 11.78 -8.70 21.70
CA ARG A 15 10.89 -7.82 20.92
C ARG A 15 11.26 -6.39 21.31
N PRO A 16 11.43 -5.46 20.35
CA PRO A 16 11.67 -4.08 20.69
C PRO A 16 10.49 -3.55 21.52
N VAL A 17 10.80 -3.11 22.74
CA VAL A 17 9.86 -2.44 23.66
C VAL A 17 9.39 -1.17 22.95
N GLY A 18 8.19 -1.19 22.37
CA GLY A 18 7.62 -0.07 21.62
C GLY A 18 6.91 -0.44 20.30
N ALA A 19 6.99 -1.68 19.81
CA ALA A 19 6.25 -2.10 18.60
C ALA A 19 4.79 -2.53 18.89
N GLU A 20 4.50 -2.98 20.12
CA GLU A 20 3.18 -3.45 20.54
C GLU A 20 2.11 -2.33 20.73
N PRO A 21 2.43 -1.08 21.12
CA PRO A 21 1.43 -0.03 21.28
C PRO A 21 0.82 0.48 19.97
N VAL A 22 1.61 0.56 18.89
CA VAL A 22 1.18 1.25 17.66
C VAL A 22 0.17 0.41 16.87
N ASP A 23 0.37 -0.91 16.80
CA ASP A 23 -0.52 -1.82 16.07
C ASP A 23 -1.91 -1.93 16.75
N HIS A 24 -1.93 -1.94 18.09
CA HIS A 24 -3.18 -1.93 18.85
C HIS A 24 -3.95 -0.62 18.70
N VAL A 25 -3.26 0.52 18.74
CA VAL A 25 -3.87 1.84 18.50
C VAL A 25 -4.43 1.92 17.08
N ALA A 26 -3.70 1.48 16.06
CA ALA A 26 -4.18 1.47 14.67
C ALA A 26 -5.43 0.60 14.50
N THR A 27 -5.45 -0.59 15.10
CA THR A 27 -6.60 -1.50 15.06
C THR A 27 -7.81 -0.93 15.79
N GLN A 28 -7.59 -0.28 16.94
CA GLN A 28 -8.66 0.37 17.71
C GLN A 28 -9.26 1.56 16.96
N VAL A 29 -8.42 2.38 16.32
CA VAL A 29 -8.87 3.51 15.49
C VAL A 29 -9.65 3.02 14.27
N ASP A 30 -9.20 1.96 13.57
CA ASP A 30 -9.95 1.36 12.46
C ASP A 30 -11.32 0.86 12.95
N ARG A 31 -11.37 0.13 14.07
CA ARG A 31 -12.64 -0.36 14.65
C ARG A 31 -13.61 0.75 15.02
N LEU A 32 -13.14 1.81 15.67
CA LEU A 32 -13.97 2.97 16.02
C LEU A 32 -14.48 3.67 14.76
N CYS A 33 -13.63 3.82 13.75
CA CYS A 33 -14.01 4.40 12.47
C CYS A 33 -15.08 3.58 11.76
N TRP A 34 -14.91 2.26 11.67
CA TRP A 34 -15.92 1.35 11.11
C TRP A 34 -17.22 1.36 11.89
N THR A 35 -17.14 1.42 13.21
CA THR A 35 -18.34 1.48 14.06
C THR A 35 -19.10 2.79 13.81
N GLY A 36 -18.39 3.92 13.72
CA GLY A 36 -18.99 5.21 13.36
C GLY A 36 -19.64 5.20 11.97
N ILE A 37 -18.97 4.62 10.98
CA ILE A 37 -19.52 4.45 9.62
C ILE A 37 -20.80 3.60 9.65
N LEU A 38 -20.77 2.44 10.31
CA LEU A 38 -21.92 1.53 10.38
C LEU A 38 -23.10 2.17 11.12
N LEU A 39 -22.84 2.89 12.22
CA LEU A 39 -23.88 3.61 12.95
C LEU A 39 -24.48 4.75 12.13
N GLY A 40 -23.64 5.53 11.43
CA GLY A 40 -24.09 6.59 10.55
C GLY A 40 -24.92 6.07 9.39
N LEU A 41 -24.51 4.95 8.77
CA LEU A 41 -25.26 4.27 7.72
C LEU A 41 -26.58 3.70 8.24
N ALA A 42 -26.61 3.10 9.43
CA ALA A 42 -27.86 2.63 10.02
C ALA A 42 -28.85 3.79 10.24
N PHE A 43 -28.34 4.95 10.68
CA PHE A 43 -29.15 6.15 10.83
C PHE A 43 -29.69 6.69 9.49
N THR A 44 -28.85 6.81 8.46
CA THR A 44 -29.33 7.24 7.12
C THR A 44 -30.35 6.25 6.57
N MET A 45 -30.09 4.96 6.74
CA MET A 45 -30.97 3.87 6.32
C MET A 45 -32.35 3.98 6.99
N THR A 46 -32.44 4.30 8.28
CA THR A 46 -33.75 4.49 8.94
C THR A 46 -34.56 5.65 8.36
N ASN A 47 -33.91 6.76 8.00
CA ASN A 47 -34.62 7.93 7.45
C ASN A 47 -35.05 7.68 6.01
N VAL A 48 -34.17 7.08 5.19
CA VAL A 48 -34.51 6.68 3.82
C VAL A 48 -35.61 5.62 3.83
N GLN A 49 -35.59 4.70 4.79
CA GLN A 49 -36.66 3.72 4.94
C GLN A 49 -38.00 4.39 5.22
N GLN A 50 -38.06 5.33 6.16
CA GLN A 50 -39.30 6.05 6.47
C GLN A 50 -39.82 6.83 5.26
N PHE A 51 -38.91 7.47 4.51
CA PHE A 51 -39.24 8.18 3.28
C PHE A 51 -39.74 7.24 2.17
N ALA A 52 -39.03 6.15 1.90
CA ALA A 52 -39.35 5.21 0.83
C ALA A 52 -40.55 4.31 1.14
N ALA A 53 -40.78 3.98 2.41
CA ALA A 53 -41.95 3.23 2.82
C ALA A 53 -43.23 4.07 2.67
N ASN A 54 -43.17 5.39 2.85
CA ASN A 54 -44.27 6.33 2.59
C ASN A 54 -45.65 5.85 3.12
N GLY A 55 -45.70 5.36 4.36
CA GLY A 55 -46.92 4.84 4.97
C GLY A 55 -47.29 3.40 4.58
N ALA A 56 -46.39 2.65 3.94
CA ALA A 56 -46.60 1.24 3.63
C ALA A 56 -46.89 0.42 4.91
N PRO A 57 -47.76 -0.60 4.81
CA PRO A 57 -48.04 -1.50 5.93
C PRO A 57 -46.75 -2.16 6.44
N LEU A 58 -46.62 -2.29 7.75
CA LEU A 58 -45.54 -3.05 8.38
C LEU A 58 -45.51 -4.47 7.80
N TRP A 59 -44.32 -4.99 7.53
CA TRP A 59 -44.08 -6.32 6.92
C TRP A 59 -44.50 -6.51 5.46
N SER A 60 -44.94 -5.45 4.78
CA SER A 60 -45.16 -5.51 3.32
C SER A 60 -43.83 -5.63 2.55
N LEU A 61 -43.88 -6.12 1.31
CA LEU A 61 -42.70 -6.14 0.42
C LEU A 61 -42.11 -4.73 0.23
N SER A 62 -42.95 -3.71 0.14
CA SER A 62 -42.53 -2.30 0.01
C SER A 62 -41.81 -1.79 1.27
N TRP A 63 -42.23 -2.24 2.45
CA TRP A 63 -41.56 -1.90 3.71
C TRP A 63 -40.15 -2.52 3.78
N TRP A 64 -40.00 -3.75 3.29
CA TRP A 64 -38.70 -4.42 3.19
C TRP A 64 -37.80 -3.85 2.09
N SER A 65 -38.34 -3.54 0.92
CA SER A 65 -37.56 -2.96 -0.17
C SER A 65 -37.02 -1.56 0.17
N ALA A 66 -37.78 -0.78 0.96
CA ALA A 66 -37.34 0.50 1.48
C ALA A 66 -36.06 0.40 2.34
N TRP A 67 -35.89 -0.69 3.09
CA TRP A 67 -34.66 -0.95 3.86
C TRP A 67 -33.44 -1.21 2.97
N LEU A 68 -33.62 -1.77 1.77
CA LEU A 68 -32.51 -2.15 0.88
C LEU A 68 -31.98 -0.99 0.02
N LEU A 69 -32.75 0.08 -0.11
CA LEU A 69 -32.43 1.19 -1.01
C LEU A 69 -31.15 1.93 -0.58
N ASP A 70 -31.04 2.31 0.69
CA ASP A 70 -29.88 3.08 1.20
C ASP A 70 -28.57 2.26 1.25
N PRO A 71 -28.56 0.98 1.71
CA PRO A 71 -27.37 0.15 1.66
C PRO A 71 -26.88 -0.10 0.23
N MET A 72 -27.79 -0.27 -0.74
CA MET A 72 -27.41 -0.52 -2.12
C MET A 72 -26.66 0.68 -2.72
N VAL A 73 -27.18 1.89 -2.54
CA VAL A 73 -26.52 3.13 -2.99
C VAL A 73 -25.18 3.33 -2.28
N SER A 74 -25.13 3.09 -0.97
CA SER A 74 -23.91 3.22 -0.17
C SER A 74 -22.82 2.24 -0.60
N LEU A 75 -23.18 0.99 -0.93
CA LEU A 75 -22.25 -0.02 -1.43
C LEU A 75 -21.72 0.34 -2.82
N VAL A 76 -22.57 0.87 -3.70
CA VAL A 76 -22.14 1.36 -5.03
C VAL A 76 -21.16 2.51 -4.87
N LEU A 77 -21.44 3.47 -3.98
CA LEU A 77 -20.52 4.57 -3.70
C LEU A 77 -19.18 4.06 -3.16
N LEU A 78 -19.22 3.15 -2.18
CA LEU A 78 -18.01 2.55 -1.62
C LEU A 78 -17.21 1.77 -2.68
N ALA A 79 -17.89 1.08 -3.58
CA ALA A 79 -17.25 0.37 -4.70
C ALA A 79 -16.58 1.35 -5.68
N ILE A 80 -17.22 2.48 -6.00
CA ILE A 80 -16.64 3.55 -6.83
C ILE A 80 -15.41 4.15 -6.13
N LEU A 81 -15.53 4.50 -4.84
CA LEU A 81 -14.40 5.01 -4.03
C LEU A 81 -13.24 4.01 -4.00
N ARG A 82 -13.53 2.72 -3.84
CA ARG A 82 -12.53 1.67 -3.87
C ARG A 82 -11.90 1.51 -5.26
N ALA A 83 -12.69 1.60 -6.32
CA ALA A 83 -12.20 1.54 -7.70
C ALA A 83 -11.24 2.69 -7.99
N GLU A 84 -11.55 3.92 -7.56
CA GLU A 84 -10.65 5.07 -7.70
C GLU A 84 -9.29 4.84 -7.04
N GLN A 85 -9.28 4.32 -5.82
CA GLN A 85 -8.04 4.06 -5.08
C GLN A 85 -7.21 2.97 -5.77
N VAL A 86 -7.87 1.92 -6.26
CA VAL A 86 -7.20 0.88 -7.06
C VAL A 86 -6.62 1.49 -8.34
N THR A 87 -7.37 2.32 -9.06
CA THR A 87 -6.92 2.97 -10.30
C THR A 87 -5.82 4.01 -10.07
N ALA A 88 -5.83 4.71 -8.93
CA ALA A 88 -4.79 5.65 -8.52
C ALA A 88 -3.42 4.96 -8.35
N ARG A 89 -3.42 3.72 -7.85
CA ARG A 89 -2.19 2.89 -7.77
C ARG A 89 -1.59 2.58 -9.15
N TYR A 90 -2.39 2.55 -10.20
CA TYR A 90 -1.95 2.35 -11.59
C TYR A 90 -1.69 3.66 -12.35
N ARG A 91 -1.70 4.83 -11.68
CA ARG A 91 -1.44 6.17 -12.24
C ARG A 91 -2.38 6.60 -13.38
N VAL A 92 -3.53 5.98 -13.53
CA VAL A 92 -4.55 6.47 -14.48
C VAL A 92 -5.32 7.59 -13.80
N ARG A 93 -5.26 8.81 -14.33
CA ARG A 93 -5.99 9.95 -13.78
C ARG A 93 -7.49 9.71 -13.93
N THR A 94 -8.18 9.55 -12.80
CA THR A 94 -9.65 9.56 -12.74
C THR A 94 -10.14 10.98 -13.03
N GLY A 95 -10.90 11.15 -14.11
CA GLY A 95 -11.39 12.46 -14.57
C GLY A 95 -12.47 13.09 -13.69
N GLY A 96 -12.85 14.34 -13.98
CA GLY A 96 -13.85 15.10 -13.21
C GLY A 96 -15.24 14.45 -13.11
N TRP A 97 -15.57 13.51 -13.99
CA TRP A 97 -16.81 12.72 -13.94
C TRP A 97 -16.98 11.94 -12.63
N VAL A 98 -15.88 11.43 -12.10
CA VAL A 98 -15.85 10.69 -10.84
C VAL A 98 -16.18 11.61 -9.66
N ARG A 99 -15.62 12.82 -9.66
CA ARG A 99 -15.95 13.86 -8.68
C ARG A 99 -17.44 14.23 -8.77
N ALA A 100 -17.96 14.39 -9.99
CA ALA A 100 -19.38 14.67 -10.19
C ALA A 100 -20.29 13.55 -9.64
N ALA A 101 -19.94 12.28 -9.88
CA ALA A 101 -20.68 11.15 -9.33
C ALA A 101 -20.70 11.14 -7.79
N LYS A 102 -19.57 11.41 -7.13
CA LYS A 102 -19.52 11.51 -5.65
C LYS A 102 -20.43 12.61 -5.13
N TRP A 103 -20.35 13.81 -5.70
CA TRP A 103 -21.17 14.94 -5.27
C TRP A 103 -22.65 14.69 -5.54
N PHE A 104 -22.97 14.04 -6.66
CA PHE A 104 -24.34 13.66 -6.98
C PHE A 104 -24.89 12.67 -5.95
N THR A 105 -24.15 11.59 -5.63
CA THR A 105 -24.59 10.61 -4.64
C THR A 105 -24.70 11.24 -3.25
N LEU A 106 -23.74 12.06 -2.83
CA LEU A 106 -23.78 12.77 -1.56
C LEU A 106 -24.98 13.73 -1.48
N ALA A 107 -25.26 14.47 -2.55
CA ALA A 107 -26.40 15.37 -2.62
C ALA A 107 -27.72 14.60 -2.56
N ALA A 108 -27.83 13.46 -3.26
CA ALA A 108 -29.00 12.61 -3.20
C ALA A 108 -29.26 12.09 -1.78
N THR A 109 -28.23 11.56 -1.11
CA THR A 109 -28.35 11.10 0.29
C THR A 109 -28.70 12.25 1.23
N TYR A 110 -28.06 13.41 1.08
CA TYR A 110 -28.35 14.61 1.87
C TYR A 110 -29.82 15.02 1.73
N VAL A 111 -30.33 15.12 0.50
CA VAL A 111 -31.72 15.50 0.23
C VAL A 111 -32.68 14.50 0.85
N MET A 112 -32.47 13.19 0.67
CA MET A 112 -33.33 12.18 1.27
C MET A 112 -33.35 12.27 2.80
N ASN A 113 -32.20 12.50 3.44
CA ASN A 113 -32.12 12.57 4.90
C ASN A 113 -32.75 13.84 5.47
N THR A 114 -32.68 14.95 4.73
CA THR A 114 -33.15 16.27 5.20
C THR A 114 -34.54 16.63 4.69
N TRP A 115 -35.13 15.86 3.78
CA TRP A 115 -36.41 16.16 3.13
C TRP A 115 -37.54 16.44 4.13
N GLN A 116 -37.71 15.56 5.12
CA GLN A 116 -38.75 15.74 6.15
C GLN A 116 -38.48 16.95 7.07
N ALA A 117 -37.21 17.30 7.25
CA ALA A 117 -36.85 18.49 8.02
C ALA A 117 -37.18 19.78 7.24
N PHE A 118 -37.04 19.75 5.91
CA PHE A 118 -37.47 20.85 5.04
C PHE A 118 -38.98 21.00 4.99
N THR A 119 -39.74 19.90 4.89
CA THR A 119 -41.21 19.95 4.94
C THR A 119 -41.72 20.40 6.30
N ALA A 120 -41.01 20.09 7.38
CA ALA A 120 -41.30 20.56 8.74
C ALA A 120 -40.80 21.99 9.03
N GLY A 121 -40.02 22.61 8.13
CA GLY A 121 -39.49 23.98 8.30
C GLY A 121 -38.52 24.16 9.47
N SER A 122 -37.87 23.08 9.94
CA SER A 122 -37.03 23.11 11.14
C SER A 122 -35.54 23.04 10.80
N PRO A 123 -34.77 24.13 10.99
CA PRO A 123 -33.34 24.15 10.74
C PRO A 123 -32.57 23.17 11.63
N ALA A 124 -33.04 22.96 12.87
CA ALA A 124 -32.43 22.02 13.80
C ALA A 124 -32.53 20.58 13.31
N LEU A 125 -33.68 20.19 12.74
CA LEU A 125 -33.84 18.87 12.12
C LEU A 125 -32.99 18.72 10.86
N VAL A 126 -32.84 19.79 10.06
CA VAL A 126 -31.96 19.75 8.88
C VAL A 126 -30.51 19.48 9.30
N VAL A 127 -30.02 20.14 10.34
CA VAL A 127 -28.68 19.87 10.89
C VAL A 127 -28.59 18.44 11.44
N LEU A 128 -29.55 18.03 12.27
CA LEU A 128 -29.56 16.71 12.90
C LEU A 128 -29.50 15.56 11.88
N HIS A 129 -30.23 15.70 10.78
CA HIS A 129 -30.27 14.67 9.74
C HIS A 129 -29.21 14.87 8.64
N SER A 130 -28.51 16.00 8.55
CA SER A 130 -27.41 16.18 7.57
C SER A 130 -26.04 15.76 8.09
N VAL A 131 -25.81 15.82 9.40
CA VAL A 131 -24.53 15.46 10.01
C VAL A 131 -24.12 14.01 9.72
N PRO A 132 -25.00 12.99 9.90
CA PRO A 132 -24.63 11.60 9.67
C PRO A 132 -24.15 11.27 8.24
N PRO A 133 -24.85 11.65 7.16
CA PRO A 133 -24.39 11.35 5.80
C PRO A 133 -23.08 12.06 5.44
N LEU A 134 -22.86 13.30 5.92
CA LEU A 134 -21.61 14.01 5.71
C LEU A 134 -20.43 13.33 6.44
N VAL A 135 -20.63 12.93 7.70
CA VAL A 135 -19.61 12.24 8.49
C VAL A 135 -19.28 10.88 7.89
N VAL A 136 -20.27 10.10 7.45
CA VAL A 136 -20.04 8.80 6.78
C VAL A 136 -19.27 8.98 5.49
N PHE A 137 -19.61 9.98 4.68
CA PHE A 137 -18.90 10.26 3.42
C PHE A 137 -17.43 10.60 3.68
N VAL A 138 -17.15 11.52 4.61
CA VAL A 138 -15.79 11.91 4.98
C VAL A 138 -15.03 10.74 5.59
N ALA A 139 -15.66 9.98 6.48
CA ALA A 139 -15.05 8.81 7.11
C ALA A 139 -14.74 7.71 6.08
N ALA A 140 -15.63 7.48 5.11
CA ALA A 140 -15.40 6.53 4.03
C ALA A 140 -14.20 6.93 3.16
N GLU A 141 -14.09 8.20 2.78
CA GLU A 141 -12.89 8.69 2.08
C GLU A 141 -11.62 8.54 2.94
N ALA A 142 -11.69 8.93 4.22
CA ALA A 142 -10.56 8.83 5.14
C ALA A 142 -10.11 7.38 5.39
N VAL A 143 -11.03 6.43 5.52
CA VAL A 143 -10.70 4.99 5.68
C VAL A 143 -9.98 4.47 4.45
N THR A 144 -10.39 4.88 3.25
CA THR A 144 -9.71 4.44 2.03
C THR A 144 -8.27 4.94 1.95
N ASP A 145 -8.02 6.20 2.32
CA ASP A 145 -6.68 6.79 2.38
C ASP A 145 -5.84 6.20 3.53
N LEU A 146 -6.45 5.94 4.68
CA LEU A 146 -5.77 5.30 5.82
C LEU A 146 -5.35 3.86 5.49
N ARG A 147 -6.21 3.07 4.84
CA ARG A 147 -5.88 1.70 4.42
C ARG A 147 -4.76 1.67 3.38
N GLU A 148 -4.73 2.63 2.47
CA GLU A 148 -3.61 2.84 1.52
C GLU A 148 -2.29 3.06 2.29
N LYS A 149 -2.27 4.02 3.21
CA LYS A 149 -1.08 4.40 3.98
C LYS A 149 -0.60 3.30 4.92
N LEU A 150 -1.51 2.61 5.59
CA LEU A 150 -1.19 1.45 6.43
C LEU A 150 -0.61 0.31 5.58
N GLY A 151 -1.16 0.04 4.39
CA GLY A 151 -0.61 -0.95 3.47
C GLY A 151 0.82 -0.59 3.02
N GLN A 152 1.08 0.69 2.75
CA GLN A 152 2.41 1.20 2.41
C GLN A 152 3.38 1.08 3.60
N ALA A 153 2.95 1.47 4.81
CA ALA A 153 3.76 1.41 6.03
C ALA A 153 4.10 -0.04 6.43
N VAL A 154 3.14 -0.96 6.33
CA VAL A 154 3.36 -2.40 6.58
C VAL A 154 4.33 -2.96 5.55
N THR A 155 4.14 -2.65 4.26
CA THR A 155 5.08 -3.09 3.21
C THR A 155 6.49 -2.53 3.46
N ALA A 156 6.62 -1.26 3.84
CA ALA A 156 7.89 -0.64 4.19
C ALA A 156 8.54 -1.27 5.44
N ALA A 157 7.75 -1.56 6.48
CA ALA A 157 8.21 -2.24 7.69
C ALA A 157 8.69 -3.68 7.41
N PHE A 158 7.98 -4.43 6.55
CA PHE A 158 8.42 -5.75 6.08
C PHE A 158 9.72 -5.67 5.28
N MET A 159 9.85 -4.71 4.36
CA MET A 159 11.08 -4.51 3.58
C MET A 159 12.26 -4.09 4.45
N ASN A 160 12.02 -3.24 5.46
CA ASN A 160 13.03 -2.86 6.44
C ASN A 160 13.45 -4.05 7.31
N THR A 161 12.49 -4.86 7.79
CA THR A 161 12.78 -6.05 8.61
C THR A 161 13.53 -7.12 7.82
N ALA A 162 13.16 -7.34 6.56
CA ALA A 162 13.91 -8.22 5.65
C ALA A 162 15.31 -7.66 5.36
N GLY A 163 15.46 -6.34 5.29
CA GLY A 163 16.76 -5.66 5.24
C GLY A 163 17.61 -5.88 6.51
N PHE A 164 16.99 -5.79 7.69
CA PHE A 164 17.65 -6.05 8.98
C PHE A 164 18.09 -7.51 9.14
N MET A 165 17.28 -8.48 8.70
CA MET A 165 17.68 -9.89 8.69
C MET A 165 18.83 -10.18 7.71
N ASN A 166 18.88 -9.48 6.58
CA ASN A 166 20.03 -9.56 5.66
C ASN A 166 21.31 -8.93 6.25
N THR A 167 21.20 -7.95 7.17
CA THR A 167 22.36 -7.38 7.87
C THR A 167 22.81 -8.17 9.09
N ALA A 168 21.91 -8.88 9.79
CA ALA A 168 22.25 -9.68 10.98
C ALA A 168 23.00 -10.98 10.68
N SER A 169 23.12 -11.37 9.39
CA SER A 169 23.87 -12.55 8.96
C SER A 169 25.34 -12.24 8.58
N LYS A 170 25.83 -11.02 8.80
CA LYS A 170 27.25 -10.70 8.61
C LYS A 170 27.99 -10.92 9.94
N PRO A 171 28.91 -11.90 10.05
CA PRO A 171 29.65 -12.13 11.29
C PRO A 171 30.46 -10.89 11.63
N ALA A 172 30.34 -10.46 12.88
CA ALA A 172 31.10 -9.36 13.45
C ALA A 172 32.59 -9.73 13.43
N SER A 173 33.37 -8.99 12.65
CA SER A 173 34.82 -8.96 12.78
C SER A 173 35.15 -7.66 13.50
N ASP A 174 35.59 -7.80 14.75
CA ASP A 174 36.15 -6.72 15.57
C ASP A 174 37.36 -6.11 14.87
N SER A 175 37.28 -4.82 14.54
CA SER A 175 38.42 -3.95 14.31
C SER A 175 37.93 -2.50 14.43
N ASP A 176 38.36 -1.84 15.51
CA ASP A 176 38.24 -0.41 15.76
C ASP A 176 38.93 0.38 14.64
N GLU A 177 38.16 0.97 13.71
CA GLU A 177 38.61 2.12 12.91
C GLU A 177 37.39 2.93 12.42
N PRO A 178 37.43 4.29 12.37
CA PRO A 178 36.26 5.10 12.06
C PRO A 178 35.90 5.01 10.57
N ALA A 179 34.79 4.34 10.24
CA ALA A 179 34.35 4.15 8.86
C ALA A 179 33.67 5.41 8.25
N PRO A 180 33.97 5.76 6.98
CA PRO A 180 33.39 6.92 6.29
C PRO A 180 31.93 6.64 5.83
N PRO A 181 31.14 7.69 5.52
CA PRO A 181 29.71 7.55 5.23
C PRO A 181 29.46 6.64 4.02
N THR A 182 28.57 5.65 4.22
CA THR A 182 28.16 4.64 3.23
C THR A 182 27.60 5.29 1.96
N ARG A 183 28.43 5.39 0.93
CA ARG A 183 28.05 5.79 -0.43
C ARG A 183 27.11 4.73 -1.01
N ARG A 184 25.89 5.11 -1.38
CA ARG A 184 24.98 4.23 -2.15
C ARG A 184 25.69 3.83 -3.44
N THR A 185 25.99 2.54 -3.60
CA THR A 185 26.67 1.99 -4.77
C THR A 185 25.80 2.15 -6.01
N SER A 186 26.27 2.93 -6.97
CA SER A 186 25.61 3.21 -8.24
C SER A 186 25.84 2.09 -9.26
N PHE A 187 25.11 2.09 -10.38
CA PHE A 187 25.31 1.12 -11.47
C PHE A 187 26.76 1.13 -11.99
N THR A 188 27.37 2.32 -12.07
CA THR A 188 28.76 2.50 -12.51
C THR A 188 29.74 1.85 -11.55
N ASP A 189 29.48 1.88 -10.24
CA ASP A 189 30.33 1.25 -9.24
C ASP A 189 30.30 -0.28 -9.37
N TYR A 190 29.12 -0.86 -9.64
CA TYR A 190 29.00 -2.29 -9.91
C TYR A 190 29.69 -2.72 -11.21
N LEU A 191 29.64 -1.87 -12.24
CA LEU A 191 30.29 -2.14 -13.51
C LEU A 191 31.82 -2.08 -13.38
N ALA A 192 32.35 -1.08 -12.67
CA ALA A 192 33.77 -0.98 -12.35
C ALA A 192 34.26 -2.18 -11.53
N MET A 193 33.49 -2.60 -10.53
CA MET A 193 33.77 -3.79 -9.72
C MET A 193 33.79 -5.07 -10.55
N ALA A 194 32.81 -5.25 -11.43
CA ALA A 194 32.77 -6.41 -12.33
C ALA A 194 33.93 -6.43 -13.33
N ARG A 195 34.36 -5.26 -13.84
CA ARG A 195 35.55 -5.15 -14.71
C ARG A 195 36.83 -5.49 -13.95
N GLY A 196 37.00 -4.99 -12.73
CA GLY A 196 38.20 -5.24 -11.93
C GLY A 196 38.38 -6.70 -11.52
N ALA A 197 37.28 -7.44 -11.35
CA ALA A 197 37.31 -8.86 -11.00
C ALA A 197 37.31 -9.81 -12.22
N ARG A 198 37.34 -9.25 -13.43
CA ARG A 198 37.33 -10.03 -14.67
C ARG A 198 38.74 -10.51 -15.02
N THR A 199 38.86 -11.80 -15.30
CA THR A 199 40.05 -12.38 -15.96
C THR A 199 39.69 -12.81 -17.39
N PRO A 200 40.67 -12.92 -18.32
CA PRO A 200 40.40 -13.22 -19.73
C PRO A 200 39.70 -14.57 -19.97
N GLU A 201 39.83 -15.50 -19.03
CA GLU A 201 39.30 -16.86 -19.13
C GLU A 201 37.85 -16.99 -18.64
N VAL A 202 37.27 -15.91 -18.11
CA VAL A 202 35.94 -15.94 -17.49
C VAL A 202 34.84 -15.63 -18.51
N VAL A 203 33.91 -16.57 -18.67
CA VAL A 203 32.68 -16.38 -19.43
C VAL A 203 31.73 -15.46 -18.65
N VAL A 204 31.45 -14.28 -19.20
CA VAL A 204 30.59 -13.27 -18.57
C VAL A 204 29.12 -13.71 -18.60
N THR A 205 28.66 -14.28 -17.48
CA THR A 205 27.26 -14.67 -17.28
C THR A 205 26.58 -13.82 -16.18
N PRO A 206 25.24 -13.66 -16.18
CA PRO A 206 24.55 -13.00 -15.08
C PRO A 206 24.79 -13.68 -13.72
N ALA A 207 25.00 -15.00 -13.70
CA ALA A 207 25.34 -15.74 -12.49
C ALA A 207 26.73 -15.32 -11.95
N TRP A 208 27.73 -15.26 -12.83
CA TRP A 208 29.06 -14.76 -12.49
C TRP A 208 29.00 -13.31 -12.00
N VAL A 209 28.32 -12.40 -12.71
CA VAL A 209 28.21 -11.00 -12.28
C VAL A 209 27.62 -10.89 -10.87
N ARG A 210 26.61 -11.68 -10.52
CA ARG A 210 26.04 -11.70 -9.16
C ARG A 210 27.03 -12.23 -8.13
N GLN A 211 27.84 -13.22 -8.50
CA GLN A 211 28.86 -13.79 -7.63
C GLN A 211 29.91 -12.75 -7.26
N VAL A 212 30.36 -11.93 -8.22
CA VAL A 212 31.42 -10.92 -7.97
C VAL A 212 30.92 -9.59 -7.42
N THR A 213 29.69 -9.20 -7.76
CA THR A 213 29.16 -7.87 -7.38
C THR A 213 28.08 -7.91 -6.30
N GLY A 214 27.48 -9.07 -6.02
CA GLY A 214 26.35 -9.19 -5.10
C GLY A 214 25.06 -8.50 -5.57
N CYS A 215 25.00 -8.04 -6.82
CA CYS A 215 23.86 -7.27 -7.31
C CYS A 215 22.58 -8.11 -7.51
N SER A 216 21.43 -7.41 -7.59
CA SER A 216 20.12 -8.05 -7.77
C SER A 216 20.01 -8.76 -9.14
N ARG A 217 19.10 -9.72 -9.24
CA ARG A 217 18.86 -10.49 -10.48
C ARG A 217 18.67 -9.59 -11.71
N GLY A 218 17.86 -8.54 -11.59
CA GLY A 218 17.61 -7.59 -12.67
C GLY A 218 18.80 -6.69 -13.03
N LEU A 219 19.70 -6.41 -12.08
CA LEU A 219 20.90 -5.60 -12.36
C LEU A 219 22.00 -6.44 -13.03
N SER A 220 22.13 -7.70 -12.61
CA SER A 220 23.15 -8.61 -13.13
C SER A 220 23.00 -8.95 -14.60
N SER A 221 21.77 -9.04 -15.11
CA SER A 221 21.52 -9.26 -16.53
C SER A 221 21.94 -8.05 -17.36
N ARG A 222 21.69 -6.84 -16.86
CA ARG A 222 22.08 -5.57 -17.50
C ARG A 222 23.59 -5.36 -17.51
N LEU A 223 24.25 -5.66 -16.39
CA LEU A 223 25.71 -5.59 -16.28
C LEU A 223 26.40 -6.62 -17.18
N ALA A 224 25.90 -7.87 -17.21
CA ALA A 224 26.43 -8.90 -18.10
C ALA A 224 26.24 -8.55 -19.59
N ALA A 225 25.15 -7.88 -19.95
CA ALA A 225 24.94 -7.39 -21.31
C ALA A 225 25.90 -6.24 -21.66
N ALA A 226 26.12 -5.30 -20.74
CA ALA A 226 27.06 -4.18 -20.94
C ALA A 226 28.51 -4.68 -21.12
N LEU A 227 28.95 -5.63 -20.28
CA LEU A 227 30.30 -6.21 -20.39
C LEU A 227 30.51 -6.99 -21.70
N ARG A 228 29.49 -7.69 -22.19
CA ARG A 228 29.55 -8.37 -23.50
C ARG A 228 29.57 -7.41 -24.68
N ALA A 229 28.91 -6.25 -24.55
CA ALA A 229 28.99 -5.21 -25.56
C ALA A 229 30.41 -4.60 -25.64
N ASP A 230 31.07 -4.40 -24.49
CA ASP A 230 32.48 -3.95 -24.46
C ASP A 230 33.41 -4.93 -25.19
N ASP A 231 33.18 -6.24 -25.09
CA ASP A 231 33.96 -7.27 -25.81
C ASP A 231 33.80 -7.16 -27.31
N SER A 232 32.55 -7.02 -27.78
CA SER A 232 32.27 -6.88 -29.20
C SER A 232 32.86 -5.62 -29.83
N VAL A 233 32.98 -4.54 -29.05
CA VAL A 233 33.61 -3.29 -29.49
C VAL A 233 35.13 -3.42 -29.50
N THR A 234 35.71 -4.13 -28.52
CA THR A 234 37.16 -4.34 -28.43
C THR A 234 37.66 -5.24 -29.55
N ASP A 235 36.94 -6.33 -29.88
CA ASP A 235 37.26 -7.24 -30.98
C ASP A 235 37.16 -6.57 -32.35
N PHE A 236 36.24 -5.61 -32.52
CA PHE A 236 36.11 -4.85 -33.77
C PHE A 236 37.28 -3.88 -34.00
N VAL A 237 37.79 -3.28 -32.92
CA VAL A 237 38.92 -2.32 -32.97
C VAL A 237 40.27 -3.05 -33.16
N THR A 238 40.49 -4.19 -32.51
CA THR A 238 41.72 -4.98 -32.73
C THR A 238 41.74 -5.71 -34.07
N GLY A 239 40.57 -6.01 -34.65
CA GLY A 239 40.45 -6.59 -35.99
C GLY A 239 40.76 -5.62 -37.15
N THR A 240 40.84 -4.30 -36.90
CA THR A 240 41.10 -3.30 -37.94
C THR A 240 42.59 -2.92 -38.09
N GLU A 241 43.47 -3.34 -37.17
CA GLU A 241 44.92 -3.02 -37.23
C GLU A 241 45.80 -4.14 -37.82
N VAL A 242 45.26 -5.31 -38.15
CA VAL A 242 46.02 -6.39 -38.82
C VAL A 242 45.67 -6.43 -40.31
N GLY A 243 46.05 -5.38 -41.02
CA GLY A 243 45.72 -5.22 -42.44
C GLY A 243 46.34 -3.98 -43.07
N SER A 244 47.64 -3.76 -42.89
CA SER A 244 48.49 -2.92 -43.74
C SER A 244 49.93 -3.40 -43.68
#